data_AF-A0A503DUB4-F1
#
_entry.id   AF-A0A503DUB4-F1
#
_cell.length_a   1.000
_cell.length_b   1.000
_cell.length_c   1.000
_cell.angle_alpha   90.00
_cell.angle_beta   90.00
_cell.angle_gamma   90.00
#
_symmetry.space_group_name_H-M   'P 1'
#
loop_
_entity.id
_entity.type
_entity.pdbx_description
1 polymer ?
#
loop_
_entity_poly.entity_id
_entity_poly.type
_entity_poly.pdbx_seq_one_letter_code
_entity_poly.pdbx_strand_id
1 'polypeptide(L)' 'MKRLIEIARQFHSDENGAAMVEYSILIGIVAAASIVAIIAIGGWVGSQFTGLCANLNNKGVSTTGGAGGTC' A
#
# COMPACT_ATOMS: atom_id res chain seq x y z
N MET A 1 -41.02 -34.16 -10.65
CA MET A 1 -39.57 -34.30 -10.96
C MET A 1 -38.84 -32.97 -11.22
N LYS A 2 -39.52 -31.82 -11.41
CA LYS A 2 -38.84 -30.53 -11.67
C LYS A 2 -38.26 -29.87 -10.40
N ARG A 3 -38.93 -30.05 -9.25
CA ARG A 3 -38.55 -29.46 -7.96
C ARG A 3 -37.19 -29.95 -7.43
N LEU A 4 -36.89 -31.24 -7.58
CA LEU A 4 -35.62 -31.81 -7.14
C LEU A 4 -34.43 -31.27 -7.95
N ILE A 5 -34.65 -30.97 -9.23
CA ILE A 5 -33.64 -30.40 -10.13
C ILE A 5 -33.38 -28.92 -9.83
N GLU A 6 -34.40 -28.14 -9.44
CA GLU A 6 -34.22 -26.74 -9.02
C GLU A 6 -33.44 -26.61 -7.71
N ILE A 7 -33.72 -27.47 -6.72
CA ILE A 7 -33.05 -27.46 -5.42
C ILE A 7 -31.56 -27.84 -5.58
N ALA A 8 -31.24 -28.83 -6.41
CA ALA A 8 -29.86 -29.21 -6.69
C ALA A 8 -29.06 -28.10 -7.42
N ARG A 9 -29.72 -27.27 -8.23
CA ARG A 9 -29.08 -26.11 -8.89
C ARG A 9 -28.75 -24.97 -7.93
N GLN A 10 -29.54 -24.78 -6.86
CA GLN A 10 -29.24 -23.75 -5.87
C GLN A 10 -27.96 -24.06 -5.09
N PHE A 11 -27.73 -25.31 -4.67
CA PHE A 11 -26.46 -25.69 -4.02
C PHE A 11 -25.23 -25.51 -4.91
N HIS A 12 -25.34 -25.84 -6.21
CA HIS A 12 -24.25 -25.60 -7.16
C HIS A 12 -23.99 -24.09 -7.40
N SER A 13 -25.03 -23.26 -7.36
CA SER A 13 -24.88 -21.80 -7.54
C SER A 13 -24.39 -21.09 -6.26
N ASP A 14 -24.70 -21.61 -5.07
CA ASP A 14 -24.32 -20.99 -3.79
C ASP A 14 -22.86 -21.26 -3.38
N GLU A 15 -22.26 -22.39 -3.78
CA GLU A 15 -20.83 -22.69 -3.55
C GLU A 15 -19.91 -21.73 -4.32
N ASN A 16 -20.34 -21.31 -5.51
CA ASN A 16 -19.60 -20.37 -6.37
C ASN A 16 -19.57 -18.95 -5.77
N GLY A 17 -20.50 -18.60 -4.88
CA GLY A 17 -20.55 -17.33 -4.16
C GLY A 17 -19.66 -17.32 -2.91
N ALA A 18 -19.64 -18.41 -2.14
CA ALA A 18 -18.80 -18.55 -0.94
C ALA A 18 -17.30 -18.72 -1.28
N ALA A 19 -16.99 -19.47 -2.34
CA ALA A 19 -15.61 -19.64 -2.81
C ALA A 19 -14.99 -18.36 -3.38
N MET A 20 -15.81 -17.42 -3.89
CA MET A 20 -15.30 -16.15 -4.39
C MET A 20 -14.86 -15.20 -3.26
N VAL A 21 -15.36 -15.44 -2.04
CA VAL A 21 -14.98 -14.69 -0.84
C VAL A 21 -13.59 -15.09 -0.35
N GLU A 22 -13.19 -16.36 -0.47
CA GLU A 22 -11.90 -16.84 0.05
C GLU A 22 -10.69 -16.29 -0.72
N TYR A 23 -10.80 -16.18 -2.04
CA TYR A 23 -9.72 -15.61 -2.85
C TYR A 23 -9.68 -14.07 -2.75
N SER A 24 -10.85 -13.41 -2.61
CA SER A 24 -10.91 -11.96 -2.49
C SER A 24 -10.45 -11.45 -1.13
N ILE A 25 -10.68 -12.19 -0.03
CA ILE A 25 -10.12 -11.84 1.29
C ILE A 25 -8.60 -11.96 1.30
N LEU A 26 -8.03 -12.97 0.63
CA LEU A 26 -6.59 -13.14 0.50
C LEU A 26 -5.98 -11.96 -0.27
N ILE A 27 -6.57 -11.59 -1.41
CA ILE A 27 -6.16 -10.40 -2.18
C ILE A 27 -6.31 -9.12 -1.35
N GLY A 28 -7.38 -8.99 -0.56
CA GLY A 28 -7.61 -7.85 0.33
C GLY A 28 -6.50 -7.68 1.36
N ILE A 29 -6.05 -8.76 1.99
CA ILE A 29 -4.95 -8.73 2.97
C ILE A 29 -3.62 -8.41 2.28
N VAL A 30 -3.35 -8.99 1.12
CA VAL A 30 -2.12 -8.69 0.36
C VAL A 30 -2.09 -7.22 -0.07
N ALA A 31 -3.22 -6.68 -0.54
CA ALA A 31 -3.35 -5.28 -0.89
C ALA A 31 -3.09 -4.38 0.32
N ALA A 32 -3.73 -4.65 1.47
CA ALA A 32 -3.50 -3.90 2.70
C ALA A 32 -2.03 -3.94 3.15
N ALA A 33 -1.40 -5.13 3.14
CA ALA A 33 0.00 -5.31 3.51
C ALA A 33 0.94 -4.53 2.58
N SER A 34 0.67 -4.53 1.27
CA SER A 34 1.47 -3.79 0.30
C SER A 34 1.37 -2.27 0.50
N ILE A 35 0.18 -1.75 0.80
CA ILE A 35 -0.03 -0.33 1.12
C ILE A 35 0.76 0.06 2.37
N VAL A 36 0.68 -0.73 3.44
CA VAL A 36 1.45 -0.49 4.67
C VAL A 36 2.94 -0.45 4.40
N ALA A 37 3.46 -1.40 3.59
CA ALA A 37 4.86 -1.43 3.22
C ALA A 37 5.28 -0.16 2.45
N ILE A 38 4.49 0.28 1.49
CA ILE A 38 4.77 1.50 0.71
C ILE A 38 4.79 2.74 1.63
N ILE A 39 3.83 2.87 2.55
CA ILE A 39 3.79 3.99 3.50
C ILE A 39 5.03 3.99 4.40
N ALA A 40 5.41 2.82 4.94
CA ALA A 40 6.58 2.69 5.80
C ALA A 40 7.87 3.06 5.06
N ILE A 41 8.06 2.57 3.84
CA ILE A 41 9.22 2.92 3.00
C ILE A 41 9.19 4.41 2.65
N GLY A 42 8.03 4.96 2.28
CA GLY A 42 7.87 6.38 1.97
C GLY A 42 8.24 7.28 3.15
N GLY A 43 7.82 6.93 4.37
CA GLY A 43 8.20 7.62 5.60
C GLY A 43 9.71 7.54 5.87
N TRP A 44 10.30 6.35 5.71
CA TRP A 44 11.74 6.17 5.89
C TRP A 44 12.54 6.98 4.86
N VAL A 45 12.19 6.92 3.57
CA VAL A 45 12.83 7.70 2.51
C VAL A 45 12.70 9.20 2.78
N GLY A 46 11.51 9.67 3.19
CA GLY A 46 11.30 11.05 3.61
C GLY A 46 12.26 11.48 4.72
N SER A 47 12.44 10.65 5.75
CA SER A 47 13.38 10.92 6.84
C SER A 47 14.84 11.03 6.37
N GLN A 48 15.24 10.23 5.38
CA GLN A 48 16.58 10.30 4.80
C GLN A 48 16.78 11.64 4.06
N PHE A 49 15.77 12.09 3.29
CA PHE A 49 15.82 13.37 2.62
C PHE A 49 15.81 14.56 3.60
N THR A 50 15.02 14.50 4.68
CA THR A 50 15.07 15.50 5.75
C THR A 50 16.44 15.53 6.43
N GLY A 51 17.02 14.37 6.73
CA GLY A 51 18.37 14.27 7.31
C GLY A 51 19.44 14.81 6.36
N LEU A 52 19.33 14.52 5.07
CA LEU A 52 20.23 15.07 4.04
C LEU A 52 20.09 16.59 3.93
N CYS A 53 18.86 17.11 3.91
CA CYS A 53 18.57 18.55 3.94
C CYS A 53 19.22 19.21 5.15
N ALA A 54 19.06 18.66 6.35
CA ALA A 54 19.69 19.18 7.57
C ALA A 54 21.22 19.24 7.48
N ASN A 55 21.84 18.22 6.86
CA ASN A 55 23.29 18.20 6.66
C ASN A 55 23.75 19.22 5.60
N LEU A 56 22.96 19.44 4.55
CA LEU A 56 23.29 20.34 3.44
C LEU A 56 23.02 21.82 3.78
N ASN A 57 22.08 22.11 4.69
CA ASN A 57 21.62 23.47 5.00
C ASN A 57 22.67 24.38 5.65
N ASN A 58 23.86 23.84 5.98
CA ASN A 58 25.01 24.58 6.51
C ASN A 58 26.29 24.31 5.71
N LYS A 59 26.17 23.66 4.55
CA LYS A 59 27.29 23.19 3.71
C LYS A 59 27.31 23.84 2.32
N GLY A 60 26.26 24.52 1.89
CA GLY A 60 26.31 25.46 0.77
C GLY A 60 26.62 26.85 1.31
N VAL A 61 27.80 27.40 1.07
CA VAL A 61 28.26 28.81 1.20
C VAL A 61 27.53 29.85 2.10
N SER A 62 28.26 30.48 3.06
CA SER A 62 28.53 31.95 3.08
C SER A 62 29.37 32.47 4.27
N THR A 63 30.50 33.13 4.00
CA THR A 63 31.03 34.25 4.84
C THR A 63 31.17 35.55 4.06
N THR A 64 30.95 35.57 2.74
CA THR A 64 31.15 36.75 1.89
C THR A 64 30.36 36.75 0.57
N GLY A 65 29.43 35.84 0.30
CA GLY A 65 28.66 35.93 -0.95
C GLY A 65 27.85 34.71 -1.39
N GLY A 66 26.82 34.37 -0.61
CA GLY A 66 25.55 33.84 -1.12
C GLY A 66 25.35 32.33 -1.18
N ALA A 67 24.11 31.93 -0.84
CA ALA A 67 23.47 30.60 -0.80
C ALA A 67 24.01 29.59 0.24
N GLY A 68 23.49 29.75 1.47
CA GLY A 68 23.67 28.97 2.72
C GLY A 68 23.14 27.53 2.74
N GLY A 69 22.23 27.23 1.82
CA GLY A 69 21.29 26.13 1.93
C GLY A 69 19.87 26.66 2.11
N THR A 70 18.93 26.08 1.35
CA THR A 70 17.50 26.44 1.34
C THR A 70 16.66 25.19 1.04
N CYS A 71 17.18 24.01 1.37
CA CYS A 71 16.50 22.76 1.05
C CYS A 71 15.23 22.57 1.88
#